data_AF-A0A251WY13-F1
#
_entry.id   AF-A0A251WY13-F1
#
_cell.length_a   1.000
_cell.length_b   1.000
_cell.length_c   1.000
_cell.angle_alpha   90.00
_cell.angle_beta   90.00
_cell.angle_gamma   90.00
#
_symmetry.space_group_name_H-M   'P 1'
#
loop_
_entity.id
_entity.type
_entity.pdbx_description
1 polymer ?
#
loop_
_entity_poly.entity_id
_entity_poly.type
_entity_poly.pdbx_seq_one_letter_code
_entity_poly.pdbx_strand_id
1 'polypeptide(L)' 'MIACEWQVAEVDTEQGSICVASTHLESNANESQRAAQFDILVNAVGDVGPNLTAVIGGG' A
#
# COMPACT_ATOMS: atom_id res chain seq x y z
N MET A 1 10.30 14.31 -5.59
CA MET A 1 9.48 13.18 -5.10
C MET A 1 9.47 13.28 -3.60
N ILE A 2 8.30 13.51 -3.02
CA ILE A 2 8.17 13.61 -1.56
C ILE A 2 8.21 12.18 -1.03
N ALA A 3 8.99 11.94 0.02
CA ALA A 3 9.20 10.63 0.63
C ALA A 3 7.89 10.13 1.24
N CYS A 4 7.10 9.39 0.47
CA CYS A 4 6.05 8.57 1.03
C CYS A 4 6.70 7.27 1.48
N GLU A 5 6.61 6.99 2.77
CA GLU A 5 7.06 5.73 3.33
C GLU A 5 5.85 4.79 3.36
N TRP A 6 6.00 3.65 2.70
CA TRP A 6 5.07 2.53 2.84
C TRP A 6 5.85 1.24 3.04
N GLN A 7 5.19 0.30 3.69
CA GLN A 7 5.68 -1.05 3.90
C GLN A 7 4.62 -1.99 3.37
N VAL A 8 5.06 -3.00 2.63
CA VAL A 8 4.21 -4.08 2.11
C VAL A 8 4.84 -5.40 2.52
N ALA A 9 4.01 -6.34 2.95
CA ALA A 9 4.43 -7.67 3.34
C ALA A 9 3.35 -8.70 3.02
N GLU A 10 3.78 -9.89 2.62
CA GLU A 10 2.93 -11.07 2.66
C GLU A 10 2.92 -11.62 4.09
N VAL A 11 1.73 -11.93 4.61
CA VAL A 11 1.53 -12.49 5.94
C VAL A 11 0.66 -13.73 5.82
N ASP A 12 1.17 -14.86 6.32
CA ASP A 12 0.42 -16.11 6.39
C ASP A 12 -0.66 -16.03 7.46
N THR A 13 -1.85 -16.53 7.12
CA THR A 13 -2.98 -16.67 8.04
C THR A 13 -3.54 -18.09 7.99
N GLU A 14 -4.41 -18.44 8.95
CA GLU A 14 -5.11 -19.73 8.94
C GLU A 14 -5.99 -19.94 7.69
N GLN A 15 -6.39 -18.86 7.02
CA GLN A 15 -7.23 -18.89 5.82
C GLN A 15 -6.44 -18.71 4.51
N GLY A 16 -5.11 -18.71 4.58
CA GLY A 16 -4.21 -18.43 3.47
C GLY A 16 -3.52 -17.07 3.58
N SER A 17 -2.51 -16.84 2.75
CA SER A 17 -1.67 -15.65 2.82
C SER A 17 -2.43 -14.40 2.34
N ILE A 18 -2.11 -13.26 2.95
CA ILE A 18 -2.65 -11.94 2.58
C ILE A 18 -1.50 -10.95 2.38
N CYS A 19 -1.74 -9.90 1.61
CA CYS A 19 -0.83 -8.76 1.55
C CYS A 19 -1.28 -7.71 2.58
N VAL A 20 -0.39 -7.31 3.48
CA VAL A 20 -0.64 -6.18 4.39
C VAL A 20 0.22 -5.00 3.97
N ALA A 21 -0.39 -3.82 3.94
CA ALA A 21 0.30 -2.57 3.61
C ALA A 21 0.03 -1.51 4.66
N SER A 22 1.06 -0.76 5.02
CA SER A 22 0.97 0.45 5.84
C SER A 22 1.53 1.62 5.04
N THR A 23 0.86 2.76 5.07
CA THR A 23 1.28 3.97 4.35
C THR A 23 1.06 5.23 5.16
N HIS A 24 1.91 6.24 4.91
CA HIS A 24 1.68 7.62 5.33
C HIS A 24 1.77 8.52 4.11
N LEU A 25 0.61 8.87 3.53
CA LEU A 25 0.56 9.76 2.37
C LEU A 25 0.96 11.18 2.76
N GLU A 26 1.47 11.96 1.80
CA GLU A 26 1.96 13.32 2.09
C GLU A 26 0.83 14.23 2.58
N SER A 27 0.98 14.78 3.79
CA SER A 27 -0.04 15.57 4.47
C SER A 27 -0.43 16.84 3.69
N ASN A 28 0.54 17.50 3.05
CA ASN A 28 0.32 18.75 2.31
C ASN A 28 0.08 18.54 0.82
N ALA A 29 -0.06 17.29 0.37
CA ALA A 29 -0.39 16.98 -1.01
C ALA A 29 -1.86 17.24 -1.31
N ASN A 30 -2.12 17.78 -2.50
CA ASN A 30 -3.47 17.89 -3.03
C ASN A 30 -4.03 16.51 -3.44
N GLU A 31 -5.29 16.49 -3.83
CA GLU A 31 -6.03 15.29 -4.22
C GLU A 31 -5.32 14.49 -5.33
N SER A 32 -4.89 15.16 -6.40
CA SER A 32 -4.22 14.50 -7.53
C SER A 32 -2.85 13.92 -7.16
N GLN A 33 -2.12 14.61 -6.27
CA GLN A 33 -0.83 14.13 -5.77
C GLN A 33 -1.01 12.92 -4.85
N ARG A 34 -2.02 12.92 -3.97
CA ARG A 34 -2.34 11.77 -3.12
C ARG A 34 -2.84 10.58 -3.94
N ALA A 35 -3.62 10.82 -5.00
CA ALA A 35 -4.03 9.77 -5.93
C ALA A 35 -2.81 9.12 -6.60
N ALA A 36 -1.87 9.92 -7.11
CA ALA A 36 -0.64 9.39 -7.71
C ALA A 36 0.23 8.61 -6.71
N GLN A 37 0.28 9.03 -5.44
CA GLN A 37 0.97 8.26 -4.38
C GLN A 37 0.26 6.93 -4.10
N PHE A 38 -1.07 6.94 -4.06
CA PHE A 38 -1.86 5.74 -3.85
C PHE A 38 -1.75 4.74 -5.02
N ASP A 39 -1.67 5.21 -6.26
CA ASP A 39 -1.44 4.36 -7.43
C ASP A 39 -0.08 3.63 -7.32
N ILE A 40 0.96 4.31 -6.84
CA ILE A 40 2.27 3.68 -6.61
C ILE A 40 2.17 2.61 -5.52
N LEU A 41 1.46 2.89 -4.43
CA LEU A 41 1.23 1.91 -3.36
C LEU A 41 0.48 0.67 -3.87
N VAL A 42 -0.56 0.86 -4.68
CA VAL A 42 -1.34 -0.25 -5.25
C VAL A 42 -0.48 -1.11 -6.17
N ASN A 43 0.42 -0.51 -6.95
CA ASN A 43 1.38 -1.27 -7.75
C ASN A 43 2.32 -2.10 -6.86
N ALA A 44 2.84 -1.52 -5.77
CA ALA A 44 3.70 -2.24 -4.83
C ALA A 44 2.98 -3.42 -4.14
N VAL A 45 1.68 -3.26 -3.83
CA VAL A 45 0.83 -4.37 -3.35
C VAL A 45 0.70 -5.46 -4.42
N GLY A 46 0.51 -5.07 -5.68
CA GLY A 46 0.44 -6.00 -6.81
C GLY A 46 1.72 -6.81 -7.00
N ASP A 47 2.88 -6.20 -6.76
CA ASP A 47 4.18 -6.87 -6.87
C ASP A 47 4.41 -7.94 -5.78
N VAL A 48 3.79 -7.80 -4.60
CA VAL A 48 3.82 -8.83 -3.53
C VAL A 48 3.00 -10.05 -3.93
N GLY A 49 1.83 -9.82 -4.53
CA GLY A 49 0.99 -10.91 -4.99
C GLY A 49 -0.30 -10.42 -5.62
N PRO A 50 -0.45 -10.50 -6.96
CA PRO A 50 -1.61 -9.92 -7.65
C PRO A 50 -2.94 -10.64 -7.33
N ASN A 51 -2.86 -11.83 -6.73
CA ASN A 51 -4.03 -12.64 -6.35
C ASN A 51 -4.25 -12.70 -4.83
N LEU A 52 -3.44 -11.99 -4.04
CA LEU A 52 -3.60 -11.95 -2.59
C LEU A 52 -4.66 -10.91 -2.21
N THR A 53 -5.47 -11.23 -1.20
CA THR A 53 -6.32 -10.23 -0.55
C THR A 53 -5.40 -9.20 0.13
N ALA A 54 -5.60 -7.91 -0.16
CA ALA A 54 -4.80 -6.84 0.42
C ALA A 54 -5.56 -6.09 1.52
N VAL A 55 -4.88 -5.81 2.63
CA VAL A 55 -5.35 -4.91 3.69
C VAL A 55 -4.41 -3.71 3.75
N ILE A 56 -4.95 -2.52 3.53
CA ILE A 56 -4.19 -1.27 3.54
C ILE A 56 -4.63 -0.42 4.73
N GLY A 57 -3.70 -0.14 5.64
CA GLY A 57 -3.88 0.79 6.75
C GLY A 57 -3.12 2.10 6.52
N GLY A 58 -3.69 3.20 6.99
CA GLY A 58 -3.06 4.52 6.95
C GLY A 58 -3.22 5.27 8.28
N GLY A 59 -2.29 6.18 8.55
CA GLY A 59 -2.31 7.13 9.67
C GLY A 59 -2.62 8.56 9.22
#